data_AF-A0A1L9GYQ0-F1
#
_entry.id   AF-A0A1L9GYQ0-F1
#
_cell.length_a   1.000
_cell.length_b   1.000
_cell.length_c   1.000
_cell.angle_alpha   90.00
_cell.angle_beta   90.00
_cell.angle_gamma   90.00
#
_symmetry.space_group_name_H-M   'P 1'
#
loop_
_entity.id
_entity.type
_entity.pdbx_description
1 polymer ?
#
loop_
_entity_poly.entity_id
_entity_poly.type
_entity_poly.pdbx_seq_one_letter_code
_entity_poly.pdbx_strand_id
1 'polypeptide(L)'
;MAKLPSKKIIRLTIFLVILVIGVFWYLGYQNQRAESQKLELYRQQILNRQKNLETAVLSGSDGQATLPALVTDWSTIELTLIEPTDTEALMTYGRGLTGALKPFSLKRKSEIKLALDALDGNDPTKIKELVTARLNHEIAAATLRHLPVPEAVADWHRQLINSLENSALLIGQMEKILTEPVIGLAAGQVFLRENVFFYQTIDKINDYFRRQGIDFPDNEKLELYVNFNQ
;
A
#
# COMPACT_ATOMS: atom_id res chain seq x y z
N MET A 1 34.24 2.29 -50.79
CA MET A 1 32.82 2.36 -51.19
C MET A 1 32.06 1.26 -50.45
N ALA A 2 31.22 1.60 -49.48
CA ALA A 2 30.43 0.61 -48.74
C ALA A 2 29.27 0.11 -49.61
N LYS A 3 29.18 -1.21 -49.82
CA LYS A 3 28.07 -1.85 -50.55
C LYS A 3 26.79 -1.69 -49.73
N LEU A 4 25.78 -1.04 -50.32
CA LEU A 4 24.45 -0.93 -49.73
C LEU A 4 23.82 -2.32 -49.55
N PRO A 5 23.16 -2.57 -48.41
CA PRO A 5 22.53 -3.86 -48.14
C PRO A 5 21.38 -4.14 -49.12
N SER A 6 21.26 -5.41 -49.52
CA SER A 6 20.20 -5.90 -50.40
C SER A 6 18.81 -5.55 -49.86
N LYS A 7 17.88 -5.16 -50.74
CA LYS A 7 16.47 -4.86 -50.39
C LYS A 7 15.79 -6.01 -49.61
N LYS A 8 16.24 -7.25 -49.78
CA LYS A 8 15.75 -8.41 -49.02
C LYS A 8 16.18 -8.36 -47.55
N ILE A 9 17.40 -7.91 -47.27
CA ILE A 9 17.93 -7.76 -45.92
C ILE A 9 17.16 -6.65 -45.19
N ILE A 10 16.92 -5.51 -45.85
CA ILE A 10 16.15 -4.40 -45.27
C ILE A 10 14.73 -4.83 -44.86
N ARG A 11 14.03 -5.61 -45.72
CA ARG A 11 12.70 -6.13 -45.41
C ARG A 11 12.70 -7.11 -44.23
N LEU A 12 13.71 -7.98 -44.15
CA LEU A 12 13.89 -8.91 -43.03
C LEU A 12 14.10 -8.14 -41.71
N THR A 13 14.93 -7.10 -41.72
CA THR A 13 15.22 -6.28 -40.54
C THR A 13 13.96 -5.57 -40.04
N ILE A 14 13.17 -4.97 -40.94
CA ILE A 14 11.90 -4.30 -40.57
C ILE A 14 10.92 -5.30 -39.93
N PHE A 15 10.79 -6.50 -40.50
CA PHE A 15 9.92 -7.54 -39.95
C PHE A 15 10.35 -7.96 -38.53
N LEU A 16 11.66 -8.13 -38.31
CA LEU A 16 12.22 -8.46 -37.01
C LEU A 16 11.93 -7.38 -35.96
N VAL A 17 12.07 -6.10 -36.31
CA VAL A 17 11.77 -4.98 -35.41
C VAL A 17 10.29 -4.95 -35.03
N ILE A 18 9.37 -5.15 -35.99
CA ILE A 18 7.92 -5.20 -35.70
C ILE A 18 7.58 -6.38 -34.79
N LEU A 19 8.20 -7.54 -35.01
CA LEU A 19 7.98 -8.74 -34.20
C LEU A 19 8.44 -8.51 -32.76
N VAL A 20 9.62 -7.90 -32.56
CA VAL A 20 10.13 -7.54 -31.24
C VAL A 20 9.19 -6.55 -30.54
N ILE A 21 8.75 -5.50 -31.23
CA ILE A 21 7.79 -4.53 -30.66
C ILE A 21 6.47 -5.22 -30.26
N GLY A 22 5.96 -6.13 -31.09
CA GLY A 22 4.74 -6.89 -30.80
C GLY A 22 4.88 -7.79 -29.57
N VAL A 23 6.04 -8.45 -29.41
CA VAL A 23 6.33 -9.28 -28.23
C VAL A 23 6.44 -8.43 -26.96
N PHE A 24 7.15 -7.29 -27.02
CA PHE A 24 7.24 -6.37 -25.87
C PHE A 24 5.87 -5.79 -25.48
N TRP A 25 5.04 -5.43 -26.46
CA TRP A 25 3.68 -4.93 -26.21
C TRP A 25 2.79 -6.01 -25.59
N TYR A 26 2.86 -7.25 -26.09
CA TYR A 26 2.11 -8.39 -25.55
C TYR A 26 2.54 -8.75 -24.11
N LEU A 27 3.85 -8.78 -23.85
CA LEU A 27 4.39 -9.05 -22.50
C LEU A 27 3.99 -7.95 -21.50
N GLY A 28 4.07 -6.68 -21.90
CA GLY A 28 3.62 -5.55 -21.07
C GLY A 28 2.12 -5.60 -20.76
N TYR A 29 1.29 -5.93 -21.75
CA TYR A 29 -0.16 -6.07 -21.59
C TYR A 29 -0.54 -7.22 -20.63
N GLN A 30 0.17 -8.34 -20.70
CA GLN A 30 -0.10 -9.49 -19.83
C GLN A 30 0.22 -9.18 -18.36
N ASN A 31 1.30 -8.44 -18.10
CA ASN A 31 1.70 -8.08 -16.74
C ASN A 31 0.68 -7.15 -16.05
N GLN A 32 0.14 -6.16 -16.78
CA GLN A 32 -0.92 -5.28 -16.26
C GLN A 32 -2.21 -6.03 -15.89
N ARG A 33 -2.61 -7.04 -16.68
CA ARG A 33 -3.79 -7.86 -16.35
C ARG A 33 -3.58 -8.65 -15.06
N ALA A 34 -2.39 -9.23 -14.86
CA ALA A 34 -2.09 -9.98 -13.64
C ALA A 34 -2.15 -9.10 -12.38
N GLU A 35 -1.64 -7.87 -12.45
CA GLU A 35 -1.77 -6.88 -11.35
C GLU A 35 -3.24 -6.52 -11.08
N SER A 36 -4.01 -6.20 -12.12
CA SER A 36 -5.44 -5.84 -11.96
C SER A 36 -6.28 -6.96 -11.34
N GLN A 37 -6.02 -8.22 -11.70
CA GLN A 37 -6.70 -9.38 -11.13
C GLN A 37 -6.35 -9.59 -9.66
N LYS A 38 -5.08 -9.39 -9.28
CA LYS A 38 -4.66 -9.43 -7.87
C LYS A 38 -5.38 -8.35 -7.06
N LEU A 39 -5.46 -7.13 -7.59
CA LEU A 39 -6.17 -6.02 -6.95
C LEU A 39 -7.65 -6.33 -6.73
N GLU A 40 -8.30 -6.93 -7.72
CA GLU A 40 -9.72 -7.31 -7.61
C GLU A 40 -9.94 -8.44 -6.60
N LEU A 41 -9.04 -9.43 -6.54
CA LEU A 41 -9.04 -10.45 -5.49
C LEU A 41 -8.86 -9.84 -4.09
N TYR A 42 -7.96 -8.86 -3.93
CA TYR A 42 -7.80 -8.13 -2.66
C TYR A 42 -9.07 -7.41 -2.26
N ARG A 43 -9.73 -6.74 -3.21
CA ARG A 43 -11.00 -6.03 -2.97
C ARG A 43 -12.09 -7.00 -2.48
N GLN A 44 -12.21 -8.17 -3.10
CA GLN A 44 -13.20 -9.18 -2.70
C GLN A 44 -12.93 -9.76 -1.31
N GLN A 45 -11.67 -10.06 -0.98
CA GLN A 45 -11.30 -10.56 0.35
C GLN A 45 -11.65 -9.56 1.46
N ILE A 46 -11.44 -8.27 1.20
CA ILE A 46 -11.74 -7.19 2.15
C ILE A 46 -13.25 -7.08 2.39
N LEU A 47 -14.06 -7.16 1.33
CA LEU A 47 -15.52 -7.16 1.44
C LEU A 47 -16.04 -8.34 2.28
N ASN A 48 -15.49 -9.54 2.07
CA ASN A 48 -15.87 -10.73 2.84
C ASN A 48 -15.52 -10.56 4.33
N ARG A 49 -14.35 -10.00 4.65
CA ARG A 49 -13.96 -9.72 6.03
C ARG A 49 -14.83 -8.65 6.69
N GLN A 50 -15.18 -7.59 5.96
CA GLN A 50 -16.10 -6.56 6.45
C GLN A 50 -17.45 -7.18 6.83
N LYS A 51 -17.99 -8.06 5.98
CA LYS A 51 -19.26 -8.75 6.27
C LYS A 51 -19.18 -9.59 7.55
N ASN A 52 -18.08 -10.32 7.74
CA ASN A 52 -17.89 -11.15 8.94
C ASN A 52 -17.75 -10.30 10.22
N LEU A 53 -17.08 -9.15 10.13
CA LEU A 53 -16.95 -8.22 11.25
C LEU A 53 -18.28 -7.53 11.57
N GLU A 54 -19.03 -7.13 10.55
CA GLU A 54 -20.36 -6.55 10.70
C GLU A 54 -21.30 -7.49 11.46
N THR A 55 -21.30 -8.78 11.09
CA THR A 55 -22.08 -9.79 11.83
C THR A 55 -21.63 -9.93 13.29
N ALA A 56 -20.32 -9.83 13.57
CA ALA A 56 -19.80 -9.93 14.93
C ALA A 56 -20.16 -8.69 15.79
N VAL A 57 -20.04 -7.48 15.22
CA VAL A 57 -20.39 -6.22 15.90
C VAL A 57 -21.88 -6.16 16.22
N LEU A 58 -22.75 -6.51 15.26
CA LEU A 58 -24.21 -6.49 15.44
C LEU A 58 -24.69 -7.49 16.50
N SER A 59 -23.96 -8.59 16.71
CA SER A 59 -24.28 -9.57 17.76
C SER A 59 -23.93 -9.11 19.18
N GLY A 60 -23.15 -8.03 19.34
CA GLY A 60 -22.63 -7.56 20.63
C GLY A 60 -23.01 -6.14 21.05
N SER A 61 -23.76 -5.38 20.25
CA SER A 61 -23.98 -3.95 20.49
C SER A 61 -25.36 -3.60 21.11
N ASP A 62 -25.46 -3.61 22.44
CA ASP A 62 -26.50 -2.88 23.19
C ASP A 62 -26.06 -1.45 23.57
N GLY A 63 -24.82 -1.06 23.26
CA GLY A 63 -24.26 0.27 23.53
C GLY A 63 -23.67 0.93 22.29
N GLN A 64 -24.02 2.21 22.06
CA GLN A 64 -23.42 3.06 21.02
C GLN A 64 -21.96 3.38 21.36
N ALA A 65 -21.06 2.45 21.04
CA ALA A 65 -19.63 2.71 21.12
C ALA A 65 -19.21 3.57 19.91
N THR A 66 -18.73 4.79 20.16
CA THR A 66 -18.32 5.72 19.10
C THR A 66 -16.82 5.62 18.84
N LEU A 67 -16.43 5.33 17.61
CA LEU A 67 -15.03 5.42 17.18
C LEU A 67 -14.57 6.88 17.13
N PRO A 68 -13.28 7.16 17.39
CA PRO A 68 -12.70 8.47 17.10
C PRO A 68 -12.89 8.84 15.63
N ALA A 69 -13.11 10.14 15.38
CA ALA A 69 -13.19 10.66 14.01
C ALA A 69 -11.84 10.47 13.31
N LEU A 70 -11.87 9.89 12.11
CA LEU A 70 -10.69 9.80 11.27
C LEU A 70 -10.35 11.17 10.69
N VAL A 71 -9.06 11.40 10.45
CA VAL A 71 -8.61 12.58 9.73
C VAL A 71 -8.93 12.36 8.25
N THR A 72 -9.82 13.19 7.71
CA THR A 72 -10.25 13.13 6.31
C THR A 72 -9.67 14.25 5.46
N ASP A 73 -9.20 15.33 6.09
CA ASP A 73 -8.56 16.44 5.40
C ASP A 73 -7.03 16.35 5.53
N TRP A 74 -6.42 15.64 4.59
CA TRP A 74 -4.96 15.49 4.50
C TRP A 74 -4.27 16.68 3.81
N SER A 75 -5.02 17.67 3.31
CA SER A 75 -4.43 18.86 2.67
C SER A 75 -3.59 19.68 3.65
N THR A 76 -3.86 19.53 4.95
CA THR A 76 -3.16 20.21 6.04
C THR A 76 -1.78 19.62 6.38
N ILE A 77 -1.43 18.44 5.84
CA ILE A 77 -0.14 17.77 6.12
C ILE A 77 1.00 18.50 5.41
N GLU A 78 1.72 19.38 6.10
CA GLU A 78 2.87 20.10 5.53
C GLU A 78 3.94 19.14 4.98
N LEU A 79 4.43 19.43 3.77
CA LEU A 79 5.47 18.66 3.08
C LEU A 79 6.60 19.59 2.65
N THR A 80 7.82 19.05 2.62
CA THR A 80 8.93 19.69 1.91
C THR A 80 8.83 19.34 0.44
N LEU A 81 8.35 20.27 -0.39
CA LEU A 81 8.21 20.04 -1.83
C LEU A 81 9.52 20.30 -2.57
N ILE A 82 9.78 19.47 -3.57
CA ILE A 82 10.90 19.64 -4.51
C ILE A 82 10.36 19.64 -5.95
N GLU A 83 10.95 20.47 -6.80
CA GLU A 83 10.82 20.31 -8.25
C GLU A 83 11.85 19.25 -8.68
N PRO A 84 11.43 18.04 -9.10
CA PRO A 84 12.38 17.01 -9.52
C PRO A 84 13.08 17.47 -10.80
N THR A 85 14.35 17.83 -10.70
CA THR A 85 15.15 18.30 -11.84
C THR A 85 15.70 17.15 -12.68
N ASP A 86 15.77 15.94 -12.13
CA ASP A 86 16.35 14.77 -12.79
C ASP A 86 15.86 13.43 -12.20
N THR A 87 16.29 12.34 -12.85
CA THR A 87 16.05 10.95 -12.46
C THR A 87 16.55 10.63 -11.04
N GLU A 88 17.66 11.22 -10.60
CA GLU A 88 18.27 10.90 -9.30
C GLU A 88 17.43 11.45 -8.14
N ALA A 89 16.81 12.63 -8.32
CA ALA A 89 15.87 13.18 -7.35
C ALA A 89 14.66 12.25 -7.15
N LEU A 90 14.10 11.71 -8.23
CA LEU A 90 12.99 10.76 -8.16
C LEU A 90 13.40 9.43 -7.53
N MET A 91 14.59 8.92 -7.84
CA MET A 91 15.13 7.72 -7.21
C MET A 91 15.39 7.92 -5.71
N THR A 92 15.89 9.08 -5.32
CA THR A 92 16.11 9.44 -3.91
C THR A 92 14.78 9.46 -3.14
N TYR A 93 13.74 10.07 -3.72
CA TYR A 93 12.39 10.02 -3.16
C TYR A 93 11.89 8.57 -3.03
N GLY A 94 12.03 7.75 -4.08
CA GLY A 94 11.64 6.33 -4.05
C GLY A 94 12.35 5.52 -2.97
N ARG A 95 13.66 5.73 -2.78
CA ARG A 95 14.44 5.08 -1.70
C ARG A 95 13.99 5.52 -0.31
N GLY A 96 13.66 6.80 -0.15
CA GLY A 96 13.10 7.31 1.10
C GLY A 96 11.75 6.65 1.42
N LEU A 97 10.89 6.53 0.41
CA LEU A 97 9.60 5.84 0.51
C LEU A 97 9.77 4.36 0.90
N THR A 98 10.65 3.62 0.23
CA THR A 98 10.88 2.20 0.57
C THR A 98 11.54 2.03 1.93
N GLY A 99 12.41 2.95 2.34
CA GLY A 99 12.99 3.00 3.68
C GLY A 99 11.91 3.17 4.76
N ALA A 100 11.00 4.13 4.59
CA ALA A 100 9.91 4.37 5.53
C ALA A 100 8.93 3.19 5.62
N LEU A 101 8.70 2.49 4.50
CA LEU A 101 7.77 1.37 4.42
C LEU A 101 8.41 -0.01 4.69
N LYS A 102 9.70 -0.06 5.00
CA LYS A 102 10.43 -1.32 5.25
C LYS A 102 9.77 -2.25 6.28
N PRO A 103 9.18 -1.77 7.40
CA PRO A 103 8.50 -2.65 8.35
C PRO A 103 7.32 -3.46 7.77
N PHE A 104 6.77 -3.01 6.64
CA PHE A 104 5.63 -3.64 5.97
C PHE A 104 6.03 -4.71 4.95
N SER A 105 7.34 -4.89 4.69
CA SER A 105 7.82 -5.93 3.76
C SER A 105 8.05 -7.29 4.42
N LEU A 106 8.02 -7.35 5.74
CA LEU A 106 8.21 -8.60 6.47
C LEU A 106 6.90 -9.37 6.54
N LYS A 107 6.98 -10.69 6.35
CA LYS A 107 5.85 -11.58 6.56
C LYS A 107 5.37 -11.43 8.01
N ARG A 108 4.14 -10.96 8.18
CA ARG A 108 3.53 -10.68 9.49
C ARG A 108 2.05 -11.01 9.49
N LYS A 109 1.49 -11.33 10.65
CA LYS A 109 0.03 -11.46 10.82
C LYS A 109 -0.64 -10.11 10.57
N SER A 110 -1.87 -10.15 10.08
CA SER A 110 -2.67 -8.93 9.95
C SER A 110 -3.05 -8.40 11.32
N GLU A 111 -3.15 -7.09 11.46
CA GLU A 111 -3.53 -6.44 12.71
C GLU A 111 -4.92 -6.90 13.16
N ILE A 112 -5.86 -7.09 12.24
CA ILE A 112 -7.18 -7.63 12.57
C ILE A 112 -7.09 -9.06 13.09
N LYS A 113 -6.23 -9.90 12.48
CA LYS A 113 -6.05 -11.28 12.95
C LYS A 113 -5.44 -11.29 14.34
N LEU A 114 -4.49 -10.41 14.63
CA LEU A 114 -3.92 -10.26 15.97
C LEU A 114 -4.98 -9.86 16.99
N ALA A 115 -5.87 -8.93 16.64
CA ALA A 115 -6.98 -8.52 17.50
C ALA A 115 -7.96 -9.67 17.75
N LEU A 116 -8.39 -10.38 16.70
CA LEU A 116 -9.28 -11.53 16.82
C LEU A 116 -8.63 -12.68 17.62
N ASP A 117 -7.35 -12.97 17.39
CA ASP A 117 -6.60 -13.97 18.17
C ASP A 117 -6.51 -13.60 19.65
N ALA A 118 -6.34 -12.29 19.94
CA ALA A 118 -6.38 -11.80 21.31
C ALA A 118 -7.75 -12.07 21.94
N LEU A 119 -8.83 -11.70 21.26
CA LEU A 119 -10.20 -11.87 21.73
C LEU A 119 -10.56 -13.34 21.95
N ASP A 120 -10.33 -14.19 20.95
CA ASP A 120 -10.68 -15.61 20.97
C ASP A 120 -9.90 -16.37 22.04
N GLY A 121 -8.61 -16.04 22.22
CA GLY A 121 -7.72 -16.70 23.18
C GLY A 121 -7.68 -16.04 24.56
N ASN A 122 -8.33 -14.88 24.73
CA ASN A 122 -8.13 -13.97 25.87
C ASN A 122 -6.63 -13.74 26.18
N ASP A 123 -5.81 -13.58 25.12
CA ASP A 123 -4.36 -13.58 25.19
C ASP A 123 -3.78 -12.15 25.09
N PRO A 124 -3.35 -11.53 26.21
CA PRO A 124 -2.78 -10.18 26.19
C PRO A 124 -1.43 -10.10 25.49
N THR A 125 -0.75 -11.22 25.20
CA THR A 125 0.50 -11.18 24.43
C THR A 125 0.26 -10.74 22.99
N LYS A 126 -0.92 -11.04 22.42
CA LYS A 126 -1.33 -10.57 21.09
C LYS A 126 -1.56 -9.07 21.04
N ILE A 127 -1.95 -8.46 22.15
CA ILE A 127 -2.04 -6.99 22.27
C ILE A 127 -0.66 -6.34 22.14
N LYS A 128 0.41 -6.97 22.63
CA LYS A 128 1.78 -6.44 22.45
C LYS A 128 2.22 -6.45 20.98
N GLU A 129 1.82 -7.48 20.23
CA GLU A 129 2.04 -7.54 18.78
C GLU A 129 1.28 -6.41 18.06
N LEU A 130 0.04 -6.12 18.46
CA LEU A 130 -0.74 -4.97 17.96
C LEU A 130 -0.07 -3.63 18.25
N VAL A 131 0.41 -3.42 19.48
CA VAL A 131 1.15 -2.20 19.86
C VAL A 131 2.36 -2.01 18.95
N THR A 132 3.11 -3.08 18.68
CA THR A 132 4.25 -3.04 17.77
C THR A 132 3.80 -2.66 16.35
N ALA A 133 2.69 -3.21 15.88
CA ALA A 133 2.14 -2.87 14.57
C ALA A 133 1.69 -1.39 14.50
N ARG A 134 1.04 -0.84 15.54
CA ARG A 134 0.70 0.59 15.64
C ARG A 134 1.93 1.47 15.54
N LEU A 135 2.96 1.17 16.35
CA LEU A 135 4.22 1.93 16.34
C LEU A 135 4.88 1.94 14.96
N ASN A 136 4.83 0.83 14.22
CA ASN A 136 5.35 0.79 12.85
C ASN A 136 4.61 1.76 11.90
N HIS A 137 3.29 1.92 12.04
CA HIS A 137 2.53 2.89 11.25
C HIS A 137 2.86 4.33 11.65
N GLU A 138 2.98 4.61 12.96
CA GLU A 138 3.35 5.94 13.47
C GLU A 138 4.75 6.35 13.00
N ILE A 139 5.73 5.44 13.11
CA ILE A 139 7.11 5.68 12.68
C ILE A 139 7.17 5.90 11.17
N ALA A 140 6.44 5.10 10.37
CA ALA A 140 6.39 5.27 8.93
C ALA A 140 5.77 6.62 8.54
N ALA A 141 4.63 7.00 9.14
CA ALA A 141 4.01 8.29 8.92
C ALA A 141 4.95 9.46 9.26
N ALA A 142 5.59 9.41 10.42
CA ALA A 142 6.56 10.42 10.85
C ALA A 142 7.76 10.51 9.91
N THR A 143 8.28 9.37 9.45
CA THR A 143 9.40 9.33 8.50
C THR A 143 9.01 9.96 7.16
N LEU A 144 7.82 9.64 6.65
CA LEU A 144 7.32 10.20 5.39
C LEU A 144 7.08 11.71 5.46
N ARG A 145 6.57 12.24 6.58
CA ARG A 145 6.41 13.70 6.78
C ARG A 145 7.70 14.50 6.59
N HIS A 146 8.85 13.89 6.88
CA HIS A 146 10.16 14.53 6.73
C HIS A 146 10.85 14.26 5.40
N LEU A 147 10.25 13.45 4.52
CA LEU A 147 10.82 13.15 3.22
C LEU A 147 10.59 14.34 2.28
N PRO A 148 11.60 14.79 1.51
CA PRO A 148 11.38 15.71 0.40
C PRO A 148 10.56 15.03 -0.71
N VAL A 149 9.49 15.67 -1.17
CA VAL A 149 8.47 15.07 -2.04
C VAL A 149 8.38 15.83 -3.37
N PRO A 150 8.47 15.14 -4.52
CA PRO A 150 8.20 15.77 -5.80
C PRO A 150 6.78 16.32 -5.86
N GLU A 151 6.62 17.57 -6.31
CA GLU A 151 5.31 18.24 -6.34
C GLU A 151 4.23 17.41 -7.06
N ALA A 152 4.60 16.72 -8.14
CA ALA A 152 3.72 15.88 -8.94
C ALA A 152 3.09 14.68 -8.19
N VAL A 153 3.64 14.28 -7.03
CA VAL A 153 3.10 13.19 -6.20
C VAL A 153 2.70 13.65 -4.79
N ALA A 154 2.72 14.96 -4.52
CA ALA A 154 2.48 15.51 -3.20
C ALA A 154 1.13 15.08 -2.60
N ASP A 155 0.06 15.12 -3.39
CA ASP A 155 -1.28 14.74 -2.91
C ASP A 155 -1.37 13.26 -2.53
N TRP A 156 -0.80 12.37 -3.34
CA TRP A 156 -0.75 10.94 -3.02
C TRP A 156 0.15 10.68 -1.81
N HIS A 157 1.23 11.43 -1.67
CA HIS A 157 2.10 11.33 -0.49
C HIS A 157 1.37 11.76 0.80
N ARG A 158 0.61 12.87 0.78
CA ARG A 158 -0.24 13.29 1.92
C ARG A 158 -1.30 12.24 2.22
N GLN A 159 -1.95 11.69 1.20
CA GLN A 159 -2.93 10.62 1.35
C GLN A 159 -2.31 9.37 2.02
N LEU A 160 -1.07 9.03 1.67
CA LEU A 160 -0.34 7.90 2.25
C LEU A 160 -0.04 8.13 3.75
N ILE A 161 0.48 9.31 4.10
CA ILE A 161 0.73 9.69 5.51
C ILE A 161 -0.58 9.61 6.31
N ASN A 162 -1.65 10.22 5.79
CA ASN A 162 -2.95 10.23 6.44
C ASN A 162 -3.50 8.82 6.67
N SER A 163 -3.35 7.94 5.68
CA SER A 163 -3.79 6.54 5.79
C SER A 163 -3.02 5.78 6.87
N LEU A 164 -1.70 6.00 6.98
CA LEU A 164 -0.89 5.41 8.06
C LEU A 164 -1.30 5.94 9.45
N GLU A 165 -1.61 7.23 9.57
CA GLU A 165 -2.04 7.84 10.84
C GLU A 165 -3.42 7.34 11.28
N ASN A 166 -4.38 7.29 10.37
CA ASN A 166 -5.69 6.70 10.61
C ASN A 166 -5.55 5.21 10.99
N SER A 167 -4.67 4.48 10.30
CA SER A 167 -4.39 3.08 10.58
C SER A 167 -3.83 2.90 11.99
N ALA A 168 -2.86 3.72 12.42
CA ALA A 168 -2.32 3.70 13.77
C ALA A 168 -3.41 3.96 14.83
N LEU A 169 -4.24 4.97 14.62
CA LEU A 169 -5.35 5.32 15.51
C LEU A 169 -6.37 4.18 15.63
N LEU A 170 -6.71 3.52 14.53
CA LEU A 170 -7.61 2.37 14.52
C LEU A 170 -7.00 1.14 15.19
N ILE A 171 -5.71 0.88 14.99
CA ILE A 171 -4.99 -0.17 15.73
C ILE A 171 -5.02 0.12 17.24
N GLY A 172 -4.85 1.37 17.65
CA GLY A 172 -4.99 1.77 19.06
C GLY A 172 -6.37 1.49 19.65
N GLN A 173 -7.44 1.50 18.84
CA GLN A 173 -8.75 1.04 19.28
C GLN A 173 -8.87 -0.50 19.29
N MET A 174 -8.24 -1.20 18.34
CA MET A 174 -8.15 -2.67 18.33
C MET A 174 -7.37 -3.21 19.54
N GLU A 175 -6.39 -2.49 20.06
CA GLU A 175 -5.66 -2.85 21.29
C GLU A 175 -6.58 -3.01 22.51
N LYS A 176 -7.76 -2.36 22.50
CA LYS A 176 -8.76 -2.45 23.57
C LYS A 176 -9.69 -3.66 23.43
N ILE A 177 -9.47 -4.56 22.48
CA ILE A 177 -10.45 -5.61 22.14
C ILE A 177 -10.80 -6.56 23.31
N LEU A 178 -9.92 -6.70 24.31
CA LEU A 178 -10.19 -7.54 25.49
C LEU A 178 -11.11 -6.87 26.51
N THR A 179 -11.08 -5.53 26.58
CA THR A 179 -11.87 -4.75 27.55
C THR A 179 -13.11 -4.15 26.90
N GLU A 180 -13.02 -3.79 25.62
CA GLU A 180 -14.06 -3.14 24.83
C GLU A 180 -14.19 -3.83 23.45
N PRO A 181 -14.67 -5.10 23.37
CA PRO A 181 -14.66 -5.89 22.14
C PRO A 181 -15.39 -5.24 20.97
N VAL A 182 -16.52 -4.58 21.24
CA VAL A 182 -17.33 -3.89 20.23
C VAL A 182 -16.51 -2.78 19.55
N ILE A 183 -15.75 -1.98 20.33
CA ILE A 183 -14.88 -0.93 19.79
C ILE A 183 -13.76 -1.54 18.97
N GLY A 184 -13.10 -2.58 19.49
CA GLY A 184 -12.00 -3.23 18.80
C GLY A 184 -12.44 -3.83 17.45
N LEU A 185 -13.58 -4.51 17.41
CA LEU A 185 -14.14 -5.07 16.17
C LEU A 185 -14.57 -3.99 15.18
N ALA A 186 -15.26 -2.95 15.64
CA ALA A 186 -15.65 -1.83 14.80
C ALA A 186 -14.42 -1.13 14.20
N ALA A 187 -13.38 -0.90 14.99
CA ALA A 187 -12.12 -0.33 14.51
C ALA A 187 -11.46 -1.22 13.45
N GLY A 188 -11.47 -2.54 13.64
CA GLY A 188 -10.97 -3.51 12.67
C GLY A 188 -11.69 -3.43 11.32
N GLN A 189 -13.01 -3.20 11.31
CA GLN A 189 -13.79 -3.04 10.08
C GLN A 189 -13.39 -1.76 9.32
N VAL A 190 -13.20 -0.66 10.05
CA VAL A 190 -12.75 0.60 9.45
C VAL A 190 -11.30 0.49 8.95
N PHE A 191 -10.43 -0.20 9.69
CA PHE A 191 -9.03 -0.43 9.34
C PHE A 191 -8.88 -1.19 8.01
N LEU A 192 -9.78 -2.13 7.71
CA LEU A 192 -9.81 -2.78 6.39
C LEU A 192 -9.99 -1.78 5.24
N ARG A 193 -10.85 -0.77 5.42
CA ARG A 193 -11.07 0.27 4.40
C ARG A 193 -9.83 1.14 4.25
N GLU A 194 -9.24 1.57 5.36
CA GLU A 194 -8.01 2.35 5.35
C GLU A 194 -6.86 1.61 4.66
N ASN A 195 -6.72 0.30 4.89
CA ASN A 195 -5.73 -0.52 4.18
C ASN A 195 -5.92 -0.53 2.66
N VAL A 196 -7.16 -0.53 2.16
CA VAL A 196 -7.40 -0.39 0.71
C VAL A 196 -6.83 0.92 0.20
N PHE A 197 -7.14 2.02 0.89
CA PHE A 197 -6.64 3.35 0.51
C PHE A 197 -5.12 3.42 0.55
N PHE A 198 -4.48 2.81 1.57
CA PHE A 198 -3.03 2.68 1.66
C PHE A 198 -2.43 2.05 0.39
N TYR A 199 -2.86 0.84 0.03
CA TYR A 199 -2.30 0.14 -1.14
C TYR A 199 -2.61 0.84 -2.46
N GLN A 200 -3.83 1.35 -2.64
CA GLN A 200 -4.20 2.11 -3.83
C GLN A 200 -3.36 3.38 -4.00
N THR A 201 -2.99 4.03 -2.90
CA THR A 201 -2.16 5.24 -2.94
C THR A 201 -0.73 4.90 -3.34
N ILE A 202 -0.19 3.79 -2.83
CA ILE A 202 1.13 3.29 -3.22
C ILE A 202 1.16 2.91 -4.71
N ASP A 203 0.11 2.25 -5.23
CA ASP A 203 0.01 1.94 -6.65
C ASP A 203 0.05 3.19 -7.52
N LYS A 204 -0.63 4.28 -7.13
CA LYS A 204 -0.57 5.56 -7.88
C LYS A 204 0.84 6.15 -7.91
N ILE A 205 1.57 6.06 -6.79
CA ILE A 205 2.96 6.52 -6.71
C ILE A 205 3.86 5.63 -7.59
N ASN A 206 3.67 4.32 -7.57
CA ASN A 206 4.40 3.37 -8.43
C ASN A 206 4.11 3.64 -9.92
N ASP A 207 2.86 3.89 -10.28
CA ASP A 207 2.47 4.28 -11.64
C ASP A 207 3.14 5.56 -12.10
N TYR A 208 3.32 6.52 -11.19
CA TYR A 208 4.09 7.72 -11.48
C TYR A 208 5.54 7.38 -11.81
N PHE A 209 6.24 6.59 -10.98
CA PHE A 209 7.61 6.16 -11.27
C PHE A 209 7.72 5.45 -12.64
N ARG A 210 6.79 4.52 -12.93
CA ARG A 210 6.73 3.83 -14.23
C ARG A 210 6.59 4.80 -15.40
N ARG A 211 5.70 5.80 -15.30
CA ARG A 211 5.50 6.81 -16.36
C ARG A 211 6.70 7.73 -16.55
N GLN A 212 7.47 7.99 -15.49
CA GLN A 212 8.72 8.75 -15.55
C GLN A 212 9.91 7.90 -16.05
N GLY A 213 9.71 6.62 -16.38
CA GLY A 213 10.78 5.73 -16.83
C GLY A 213 11.77 5.36 -15.71
N ILE A 214 11.35 5.49 -14.45
CA ILE A 214 12.15 5.11 -13.30
C ILE A 214 12.00 3.61 -13.07
N ASP A 215 13.09 2.87 -13.20
CA ASP A 215 13.18 1.46 -12.85
C ASP A 215 14.18 1.28 -11.71
N PHE A 216 13.68 0.83 -10.56
CA PHE A 216 14.51 0.58 -9.39
C PHE A 216 15.23 -0.76 -9.55
N PRO A 217 16.49 -0.89 -9.11
CA PRO A 217 17.14 -2.20 -9.08
C PRO A 217 16.43 -3.12 -8.07
N ASP A 218 16.51 -4.44 -8.28
CA ASP A 218 15.72 -5.40 -7.49
C ASP A 218 16.01 -5.37 -5.98
N ASN A 219 17.21 -4.96 -5.57
CA ASN A 219 17.59 -4.78 -4.17
C ASN A 219 16.99 -3.51 -3.52
N GLU A 220 16.49 -2.57 -4.31
CA GLU A 220 15.80 -1.35 -3.86
C GLU A 220 14.27 -1.49 -3.91
N LYS A 221 13.75 -2.50 -4.62
CA LYS A 221 12.32 -2.81 -4.65
C LYS A 221 11.84 -3.31 -3.29
N LEU A 222 10.61 -2.96 -2.96
CA LEU A 222 9.95 -3.37 -1.72
C LEU A 222 8.68 -4.15 -2.06
N GLU A 223 8.64 -5.42 -1.68
CA GLU A 223 7.40 -6.18 -1.69
C GLU A 223 6.62 -5.89 -0.41
N LEU A 224 5.44 -5.27 -0.54
CA LEU A 224 4.57 -5.04 0.60
C LEU A 224 3.76 -6.29 0.90
N TYR A 225 3.83 -6.75 2.14
CA TYR A 225 3.13 -7.96 2.54
C TYR A 225 1.68 -7.66 2.90
N VAL A 226 0.77 -8.05 2.01
CA VAL A 226 -0.67 -7.88 2.18
C VAL A 226 -1.27 -9.14 2.79
N ASN A 227 -1.47 -9.16 4.12
CA ASN A 227 -2.02 -10.33 4.79
C ASN A 227 -3.51 -10.16 5.10
N PHE A 228 -4.39 -10.77 4.30
CA PHE A 228 -5.84 -10.84 4.60
C PHE A 228 -6.31 -12.24 5.02
N ASN A 229 -5.48 -13.27 4.80
CA ASN A 229 -5.88 -14.69 4.84
C ASN A 229 -5.17 -15.54 5.91
N GLN A 230 -4.16 -15.02 6.63
CA GLN A 230 -3.46 -15.76 7.70
C GLN A 230 -3.54 -15.05 9.05
#